data_AF-A4BAW9-F1
#
_entry.id   AF-A4BAW9-F1
#
_cell.length_a   1.000
_cell.length_b   1.000
_cell.length_c   1.000
_cell.angle_alpha   90.00
_cell.angle_beta   90.00
_cell.angle_gamma   90.00
#
_symmetry.space_group_name_H-M   'P 1'
#
loop_
_entity.id
_entity.type
_entity.pdbx_description
1 polymer ?
#
loop_
_entity_poly.entity_id
_entity_poly.type
_entity_poly.pdbx_seq_one_letter_code
_entity_poly.pdbx_strand_id
1 'polypeptide(L)'
;MLKPALLYPIVLTLMLSACQFELSAPSASERPDNTPTRYAPEPGITWHWQLNGTLNTDYDVDLYDVDLFDTPKSTIAALQAEGIAVICYFSAGSYEHWRSDASDFPAEALGLNMDGWADERWLDVRSARVRAIMVERLKLAQEKGCDGVEPDNVDGFDNATGFPLMASDQLSYNRFLAAQAHTLDLAIGLKNDLGQIEQLVDTFDFAVNEECFEYNECDSLKPFIQAGKAVLNAEYSAYLYTSEYGRTQLCNQARELRFSTLILPLDLDDSLRFDC
;
A
#
# COMPACT_ATOMS: atom_id res chain seq x y z
N MET A 1 -39.82 77.84 53.23
CA MET A 1 -41.28 77.90 53.36
C MET A 1 -41.91 77.41 52.06
N LEU A 2 -42.89 76.51 52.18
CA LEU A 2 -43.97 76.09 51.26
C LEU A 2 -43.75 75.94 49.73
N LYS A 3 -44.22 74.78 49.25
CA LYS A 3 -44.43 74.31 47.85
C LYS A 3 -45.20 75.32 46.97
N PRO A 4 -45.18 75.19 45.63
CA PRO A 4 -46.23 74.37 44.97
C PRO A 4 -45.77 73.57 43.73
N ALA A 5 -46.63 72.60 43.40
CA ALA A 5 -46.60 71.73 42.23
C ALA A 5 -46.94 72.47 40.92
N LEU A 6 -46.57 71.90 39.77
CA LEU A 6 -47.38 71.93 38.54
C LEU A 6 -46.87 70.91 37.50
N LEU A 7 -47.85 70.33 36.80
CA LEU A 7 -47.82 69.15 35.93
C LEU A 7 -47.46 69.48 34.47
N TYR A 8 -46.75 68.54 33.83
CA TYR A 8 -46.80 68.05 32.43
C TYR A 8 -46.40 69.01 31.27
N PRO A 9 -45.70 68.50 30.21
CA PRO A 9 -46.30 67.53 29.28
C PRO A 9 -45.42 66.34 28.88
N ILE A 10 -46.12 65.29 28.47
CA ILE A 10 -45.62 64.07 27.82
C ILE A 10 -45.06 64.45 26.44
N VAL A 11 -43.81 64.12 26.19
CA VAL A 11 -43.23 64.07 24.84
C VAL A 11 -43.09 62.61 24.46
N LEU A 12 -43.86 62.22 23.45
CA LEU A 12 -43.87 60.89 22.86
C LEU A 12 -42.70 60.79 21.88
N THR A 13 -41.61 60.16 22.28
CA THR A 13 -40.45 59.91 21.40
C THR A 13 -40.58 58.52 20.77
N LEU A 14 -40.88 58.48 19.47
CA LEU A 14 -40.80 57.26 18.66
C LEU A 14 -39.34 56.75 18.66
N MET A 15 -39.11 55.56 19.23
CA MET A 15 -37.86 54.83 19.00
C MET A 15 -37.98 54.04 17.70
N LEU A 16 -37.22 54.43 16.68
CA LEU A 16 -36.93 53.61 15.52
C LEU A 16 -36.08 52.42 15.98
N SER A 17 -36.70 51.25 16.12
CA SER A 17 -36.00 49.98 16.30
C SER A 17 -35.44 49.55 14.94
N ALA A 18 -34.13 49.67 14.77
CA ALA A 18 -33.42 49.07 13.64
C ALA A 18 -33.31 47.56 13.91
N CYS A 19 -34.07 46.75 13.17
CA CYS A 19 -33.85 45.31 13.09
C CYS A 19 -32.49 45.04 12.44
N GLN A 20 -31.47 44.74 13.24
CA GLN A 20 -30.25 44.10 12.75
C GLN A 20 -30.59 42.62 12.50
N PHE A 21 -30.81 42.27 11.24
CA PHE A 21 -30.77 40.88 10.79
C PHE A 21 -29.29 40.50 10.68
N GLU A 22 -28.75 39.83 11.70
CA GLU A 22 -27.54 39.04 11.54
C GLU A 22 -27.90 37.83 10.66
N LEU A 23 -27.40 37.83 9.41
CA LEU A 23 -27.38 36.63 8.58
C LEU A 23 -26.37 35.65 9.18
N SER A 24 -26.83 34.81 10.09
CA SER A 24 -26.12 33.59 10.46
C SER A 24 -26.03 32.70 9.22
N ALA A 25 -24.81 32.54 8.69
CA ALA A 25 -24.53 31.57 7.64
C ALA A 25 -24.95 30.17 8.12
N PRO A 26 -25.57 29.33 7.26
CA PRO A 26 -25.89 27.98 7.65
C PRO A 26 -24.57 27.25 7.94
N SER A 27 -24.46 26.70 9.15
CA SER A 27 -23.43 25.73 9.50
C SER A 27 -23.44 24.64 8.43
N ALA A 28 -22.32 24.49 7.72
CA ALA A 28 -22.07 23.33 6.90
C ALA A 28 -22.12 22.14 7.85
N SER A 29 -23.20 21.39 7.78
CA SER A 29 -23.32 20.07 8.39
C SER A 29 -22.14 19.24 7.89
N GLU A 30 -21.14 19.01 8.75
CA GLU A 30 -20.14 17.96 8.56
C GLU A 30 -20.91 16.66 8.41
N ARG A 31 -21.05 16.20 7.17
CA ARG A 31 -21.46 14.84 6.88
C ARG A 31 -20.27 13.99 7.34
N PRO A 32 -20.44 12.96 8.18
CA PRO A 32 -19.38 11.99 8.35
C PRO A 32 -19.11 11.41 6.96
N ASP A 33 -17.88 11.58 6.49
CA ASP A 33 -17.39 10.96 5.27
C ASP A 33 -17.36 9.46 5.55
N ASN A 34 -18.47 8.80 5.23
CA ASN A 34 -18.65 7.36 5.43
C ASN A 34 -18.06 6.57 4.26
N THR A 35 -17.02 7.12 3.62
CA THR A 35 -16.13 6.35 2.76
C THR A 35 -15.38 5.41 3.69
N PRO A 36 -15.48 4.08 3.50
CA PRO A 36 -14.59 3.17 4.19
C PRO A 36 -13.16 3.68 3.99
N THR A 37 -12.48 4.03 5.07
CA THR A 37 -11.04 4.29 4.99
C THR A 37 -10.40 2.94 4.73
N ARG A 38 -10.15 2.67 3.44
CA ARG A 38 -9.30 1.57 2.97
C ARG A 38 -8.10 1.43 3.89
N TYR A 39 -7.71 0.21 4.19
CA TYR A 39 -6.48 -0.04 4.94
C TYR A 39 -5.29 0.70 4.31
N ALA A 40 -4.53 1.40 5.13
CA ALA A 40 -3.37 2.17 4.69
C ALA A 40 -2.32 2.09 5.80
N PRO A 41 -1.26 1.27 5.63
CA PRO A 41 -0.27 1.10 6.69
C PRO A 41 0.55 2.39 6.87
N GLU A 42 0.71 2.78 8.14
CA GLU A 42 1.46 3.99 8.50
C GLU A 42 2.99 3.75 8.48
N PRO A 43 3.82 4.79 8.27
CA PRO A 43 5.27 4.66 8.31
C PRO A 43 5.79 4.14 9.67
N GLY A 44 6.56 3.05 9.62
CA GLY A 44 7.12 2.37 10.79
C GLY A 44 6.26 1.24 11.34
N ILE A 45 5.22 0.80 10.63
CA ILE A 45 4.42 -0.40 10.99
C ILE A 45 5.32 -1.63 11.17
N THR A 46 5.02 -2.47 12.16
CA THR A 46 5.73 -3.75 12.31
C THR A 46 5.15 -4.78 11.34
N TRP A 47 6.01 -5.61 10.73
CA TRP A 47 5.53 -6.56 9.72
C TRP A 47 6.33 -7.87 9.65
N HIS A 48 5.73 -8.83 8.96
CA HIS A 48 6.34 -10.10 8.58
C HIS A 48 6.00 -10.42 7.12
N TRP A 49 6.98 -10.97 6.40
CA TRP A 49 6.83 -11.37 5.00
C TRP A 49 7.32 -12.80 4.83
N GLN A 50 6.41 -13.67 4.38
CA GLN A 50 6.72 -15.05 4.10
C GLN A 50 5.85 -15.57 2.97
N LEU A 51 6.49 -15.93 1.86
CA LEU A 51 5.81 -16.38 0.64
C LEU A 51 5.98 -17.88 0.40
N ASN A 52 6.87 -18.53 1.15
CA ASN A 52 7.20 -19.94 0.97
C ASN A 52 7.14 -20.73 2.28
N GLY A 53 6.88 -22.04 2.17
CA GLY A 53 6.81 -22.94 3.32
C GLY A 53 5.50 -22.83 4.12
N THR A 54 5.54 -23.29 5.38
CA THR A 54 4.40 -23.14 6.30
C THR A 54 4.50 -21.79 6.99
N LEU A 55 3.48 -20.94 6.81
CA LEU A 55 3.44 -19.61 7.40
C LEU A 55 3.65 -19.66 8.92
N ASN A 56 4.65 -18.93 9.42
CA ASN A 56 4.89 -18.75 10.84
C ASN A 56 4.02 -17.60 11.38
N THR A 57 2.99 -17.95 12.14
CA THR A 57 2.05 -16.99 12.74
C THR A 57 2.40 -16.58 14.16
N ASP A 58 3.62 -16.86 14.64
CA ASP A 58 4.04 -16.59 16.03
C ASP A 58 4.61 -15.17 16.23
N TYR A 59 4.72 -14.35 15.16
CA TYR A 59 5.26 -12.99 15.27
C TYR A 59 4.21 -11.98 15.74
N ASP A 60 4.54 -11.26 16.81
CA ASP A 60 3.78 -10.11 17.32
C ASP A 60 4.07 -8.88 16.44
N VAL A 61 3.36 -8.78 15.31
CA VAL A 61 3.47 -7.69 14.34
C VAL A 61 2.09 -7.25 13.87
N ASP A 62 1.99 -6.02 13.38
CA ASP A 62 0.72 -5.41 12.97
C ASP A 62 0.29 -5.83 11.56
N LEU A 63 1.22 -6.29 10.73
CA LEU A 63 0.98 -6.66 9.33
C LEU A 63 1.69 -7.95 8.93
N TYR A 64 0.98 -8.80 8.21
CA TYR A 64 1.53 -9.97 7.51
C TYR A 64 1.38 -9.81 6.01
N ASP A 65 2.45 -10.06 5.26
CA ASP A 65 2.41 -10.19 3.79
C ASP A 65 2.65 -11.66 3.42
N VAL A 66 1.67 -12.25 2.73
CA VAL A 66 1.55 -13.71 2.53
C VAL A 66 1.15 -14.05 1.10
N ASP A 67 1.50 -15.23 0.63
CA ASP A 67 1.12 -15.68 -0.71
C ASP A 67 -0.42 -15.80 -0.87
N LEU A 68 -0.96 -15.14 -1.91
CA LEU A 68 -2.40 -15.10 -2.21
C LEU A 68 -2.97 -16.48 -2.51
N PHE A 69 -2.25 -17.39 -3.15
CA PHE A 69 -2.79 -18.68 -3.56
C PHE A 69 -2.66 -19.70 -2.45
N ASP A 70 -1.50 -19.77 -1.82
CA ASP A 70 -1.10 -20.86 -0.95
C ASP A 70 -1.58 -20.67 0.49
N THR A 71 -1.82 -19.44 0.93
CA THR A 71 -2.29 -19.14 2.30
C THR A 71 -3.80 -19.35 2.44
N PRO A 72 -4.32 -20.31 3.24
CA PRO A 72 -5.76 -20.54 3.33
C PRO A 72 -6.53 -19.32 3.87
N LYS A 73 -7.77 -19.12 3.40
CA LYS A 73 -8.69 -18.07 3.93
C LYS A 73 -8.86 -18.14 5.45
N SER A 74 -8.84 -19.34 6.02
CA SER A 74 -8.94 -19.53 7.48
C SER A 74 -7.73 -18.97 8.24
N THR A 75 -6.55 -18.99 7.64
CA THR A 75 -5.32 -18.43 8.24
C THR A 75 -5.39 -16.90 8.23
N ILE A 76 -5.80 -16.30 7.11
CA ILE A 76 -6.03 -14.85 6.99
C ILE A 76 -7.02 -14.38 8.05
N ALA A 77 -8.17 -15.07 8.17
CA ALA A 77 -9.19 -14.74 9.16
C ALA A 77 -8.71 -14.92 10.62
N ALA A 78 -7.77 -15.84 10.88
CA ALA A 78 -7.20 -16.04 12.21
C ALA A 78 -6.29 -14.88 12.60
N LEU A 79 -5.38 -14.46 11.71
CA LEU A 79 -4.52 -13.29 11.91
C LEU A 79 -5.35 -12.02 12.16
N GLN A 80 -6.38 -11.80 11.35
CA GLN A 80 -7.29 -10.65 11.49
C GLN A 80 -8.10 -10.67 12.78
N ALA A 81 -8.43 -11.85 13.32
CA ALA A 81 -9.10 -11.96 14.62
C ALA A 81 -8.20 -11.51 15.78
N GLU A 82 -6.89 -11.49 15.57
CA GLU A 82 -5.89 -10.97 16.51
C GLU A 82 -5.58 -9.48 16.27
N GLY A 83 -6.22 -8.86 15.27
CA GLY A 83 -6.03 -7.45 14.91
C GLY A 83 -4.89 -7.21 13.94
N ILE A 84 -4.32 -8.27 13.36
CA ILE A 84 -3.22 -8.22 12.39
C ILE A 84 -3.81 -8.03 10.98
N ALA A 85 -3.32 -7.03 10.26
CA ALA A 85 -3.69 -6.82 8.85
C ALA A 85 -2.96 -7.81 7.93
N VAL A 86 -3.61 -8.23 6.85
CA VAL A 86 -3.04 -9.19 5.89
C VAL A 86 -2.99 -8.61 4.48
N ILE A 87 -1.78 -8.48 3.96
CA ILE A 87 -1.48 -8.20 2.56
C ILE A 87 -1.28 -9.51 1.82
N CYS A 88 -1.85 -9.64 0.63
CA CYS A 88 -1.75 -10.84 -0.19
C CYS A 88 -0.88 -10.60 -1.43
N TYR A 89 0.29 -11.22 -1.46
CA TYR A 89 1.21 -11.27 -2.58
C TYR A 89 0.64 -12.03 -3.77
N PHE A 90 0.83 -11.50 -4.98
CA PHE A 90 0.79 -12.29 -6.21
C PHE A 90 1.65 -11.62 -7.28
N SER A 91 2.26 -12.41 -8.18
CA SER A 91 2.92 -11.78 -9.33
C SER A 91 1.93 -11.20 -10.32
N ALA A 92 2.09 -9.92 -10.66
CA ALA A 92 1.27 -9.23 -11.65
C ALA A 92 2.00 -8.98 -12.97
N GLY A 93 3.33 -8.97 -12.96
CA GLY A 93 4.15 -8.84 -14.17
C GLY A 93 4.82 -10.11 -14.66
N SER A 94 4.69 -11.23 -13.93
CA SER A 94 5.22 -12.53 -14.35
C SER A 94 4.15 -13.62 -14.40
N TYR A 95 4.42 -14.60 -15.26
CA TYR A 95 3.72 -15.86 -15.37
C TYR A 95 4.44 -16.92 -14.55
N GLU A 96 3.69 -17.56 -13.66
CA GLU A 96 4.14 -18.62 -12.77
C GLU A 96 3.40 -19.92 -13.13
N HIS A 97 4.10 -20.89 -13.71
CA HIS A 97 3.45 -22.05 -14.34
C HIS A 97 2.73 -22.99 -13.36
N TRP A 98 3.01 -22.88 -12.06
CA TRP A 98 2.41 -23.69 -10.99
C TRP A 98 1.09 -23.10 -10.46
N ARG A 99 0.75 -21.85 -10.79
CA ARG A 99 -0.49 -21.23 -10.32
C ARG A 99 -1.71 -21.90 -10.94
N SER A 100 -2.79 -21.95 -10.18
CA SER A 100 -4.04 -22.62 -10.60
C SER A 100 -4.69 -21.96 -11.83
N ASP A 101 -4.39 -20.68 -12.09
CA ASP A 101 -4.85 -19.91 -13.24
C ASP A 101 -3.83 -19.86 -14.39
N ALA A 102 -2.72 -20.60 -14.33
CA ALA A 102 -1.66 -20.56 -15.35
C ALA A 102 -2.18 -20.83 -16.77
N SER A 103 -3.17 -21.73 -16.93
CA SER A 103 -3.75 -22.06 -18.24
C SER A 103 -4.57 -20.92 -18.87
N ASP A 104 -4.90 -19.87 -18.11
CA ASP A 104 -5.67 -18.73 -18.61
C ASP A 104 -4.84 -17.72 -19.40
N PHE A 105 -3.51 -17.78 -19.24
CA PHE A 105 -2.58 -16.88 -19.91
C PHE A 105 -2.38 -17.28 -21.38
N PRO A 106 -2.58 -16.34 -22.32
CA PRO A 106 -2.38 -16.63 -23.73
C PRO A 106 -0.88 -16.67 -24.04
N ALA A 107 -0.46 -17.60 -24.90
CA ALA A 107 0.96 -17.84 -25.20
C ALA A 107 1.68 -16.60 -25.72
N GLU A 108 0.98 -15.73 -26.47
CA GLU A 108 1.50 -14.47 -27.01
C GLU A 108 1.77 -13.40 -25.95
N ALA A 109 1.21 -13.53 -24.74
CA ALA A 109 1.49 -12.62 -23.63
C ALA A 109 2.68 -13.06 -22.77
N LEU A 110 3.29 -14.21 -23.07
CA LEU A 110 4.42 -14.74 -22.32
C LEU A 110 5.75 -14.36 -22.99
N GLY A 111 6.58 -13.63 -22.25
CA GLY A 111 7.85 -13.06 -22.69
C GLY A 111 9.06 -13.95 -22.40
N LEU A 112 10.20 -13.32 -22.17
CA LEU A 112 11.44 -14.00 -21.77
C LEU A 112 11.31 -14.56 -20.35
N ASN A 113 12.11 -15.59 -20.06
CA ASN A 113 12.30 -16.04 -18.69
C ASN A 113 12.94 -14.93 -17.85
N MET A 114 12.56 -14.86 -16.58
CA MET A 114 13.11 -13.89 -15.65
C MET A 114 14.52 -14.30 -15.21
N ASP A 115 15.40 -13.32 -15.01
CA ASP A 115 16.73 -13.59 -14.48
C ASP A 115 16.63 -14.03 -13.01
N GLY A 116 17.40 -15.02 -12.60
CA GLY A 116 17.27 -15.68 -11.29
C GLY A 116 16.08 -16.64 -11.13
N TRP A 117 15.02 -16.50 -11.94
CA TRP A 117 13.76 -17.26 -11.81
C TRP A 117 13.40 -17.98 -13.12
N ALA A 118 14.07 -19.10 -13.39
CA ALA A 118 14.01 -19.79 -14.69
C ALA A 118 12.61 -20.33 -15.06
N ASP A 119 11.76 -20.56 -14.07
CA ASP A 119 10.41 -21.09 -14.21
C ASP A 119 9.33 -20.01 -14.31
N GLU A 120 9.74 -18.74 -14.26
CA GLU A 120 8.89 -17.56 -14.45
C GLU A 120 9.17 -16.85 -15.76
N ARG A 121 8.13 -16.23 -16.33
CA ARG A 121 8.23 -15.48 -17.58
C ARG A 121 7.57 -14.12 -17.47
N TRP A 122 8.21 -13.08 -17.98
CA TRP A 122 7.61 -11.75 -18.05
C TRP A 122 6.30 -11.74 -18.83
N LEU A 123 5.35 -10.90 -18.44
CA LEU A 123 4.06 -10.71 -19.09
C LEU A 123 4.02 -9.45 -19.97
N ASP A 124 3.31 -9.52 -21.10
CA ASP A 124 2.91 -8.30 -21.82
C ASP A 124 1.76 -7.62 -21.08
N VAL A 125 2.09 -6.65 -20.22
CA VAL A 125 1.13 -5.88 -19.39
C VAL A 125 0.13 -5.02 -20.18
N ARG A 126 0.30 -4.90 -21.50
CA ARG A 126 -0.67 -4.24 -22.40
C ARG A 126 -1.79 -5.19 -22.81
N SER A 127 -1.61 -6.49 -22.61
CA SER A 127 -2.60 -7.51 -22.96
C SER A 127 -3.88 -7.35 -22.12
N ALA A 128 -5.02 -7.22 -22.81
CA ALA A 128 -6.32 -7.19 -22.16
C ALA A 128 -6.63 -8.49 -21.40
N ARG A 129 -6.10 -9.63 -21.85
CA ARG A 129 -6.27 -10.92 -21.17
C ARG A 129 -5.46 -10.97 -19.87
N VAL A 130 -4.22 -10.48 -19.87
CA VAL A 130 -3.41 -10.36 -18.63
C VAL A 130 -4.12 -9.47 -17.61
N ARG A 131 -4.59 -8.29 -18.03
CA ARG A 131 -5.36 -7.37 -17.17
C ARG A 131 -6.62 -8.02 -16.59
N ALA A 132 -7.34 -8.82 -17.39
CA ALA A 132 -8.51 -9.55 -16.91
C ALA A 132 -8.15 -10.62 -15.86
N ILE A 133 -7.04 -11.35 -16.05
CA ILE A 133 -6.56 -12.34 -15.06
C ILE A 133 -6.21 -11.64 -13.74
N MET A 134 -5.53 -10.49 -13.78
CA MET A 134 -5.20 -9.75 -12.56
C MET A 134 -6.46 -9.25 -11.82
N VAL A 135 -7.51 -8.89 -12.55
CA VAL A 135 -8.80 -8.56 -11.92
C VAL A 135 -9.38 -9.78 -11.19
N GLU A 136 -9.25 -10.99 -11.74
CA GLU A 136 -9.68 -12.21 -11.03
C GLU A 136 -8.80 -12.52 -9.82
N ARG A 137 -7.48 -12.28 -9.88
CA ARG A 137 -6.57 -12.39 -8.71
C ARG A 137 -6.95 -11.38 -7.61
N LEU A 138 -7.25 -10.13 -7.97
CA LEU A 138 -7.72 -9.12 -7.02
C LEU A 138 -9.07 -9.50 -6.38
N LYS A 139 -10.00 -10.07 -7.16
CA LYS A 139 -11.25 -10.62 -6.61
C LYS A 139 -11.01 -11.79 -5.67
N LEU A 140 -10.07 -12.66 -5.98
CA LEU A 140 -9.67 -13.74 -5.09
C LEU A 140 -9.12 -13.19 -3.76
N ALA A 141 -8.30 -12.15 -3.80
CA ALA A 141 -7.80 -11.47 -2.59
C ALA A 141 -8.96 -10.92 -1.74
N GLN A 142 -9.91 -10.22 -2.36
CA GLN A 142 -11.12 -9.75 -1.68
C GLN A 142 -11.95 -10.92 -1.10
N GLU A 143 -12.15 -11.99 -1.86
CA GLU A 143 -12.91 -13.16 -1.41
C GLU A 143 -12.25 -13.83 -0.20
N LYS A 144 -10.92 -13.91 -0.20
CA LYS A 144 -10.13 -14.46 0.91
C LYS A 144 -10.07 -13.52 2.11
N GLY A 145 -10.44 -12.26 1.93
CA GLY A 145 -10.54 -11.27 2.98
C GLY A 145 -9.25 -10.51 3.23
N CYS A 146 -8.32 -10.47 2.29
CA CYS A 146 -7.09 -9.69 2.44
C CYS A 146 -7.44 -8.20 2.67
N ASP A 147 -6.66 -7.51 3.50
CA ASP A 147 -6.77 -6.05 3.72
C ASP A 147 -6.10 -5.27 2.58
N GLY A 148 -5.16 -5.90 1.89
CA GLY A 148 -4.52 -5.35 0.71
C GLY A 148 -3.78 -6.40 -0.11
N VAL A 149 -3.06 -5.93 -1.12
CA VAL A 149 -2.29 -6.78 -2.04
C VAL A 149 -0.91 -6.21 -2.34
N GLU A 150 0.05 -7.10 -2.61
CA GLU A 150 1.38 -6.80 -3.14
C GLU A 150 1.49 -7.43 -4.54
N PRO A 151 1.18 -6.67 -5.62
CA PRO A 151 1.36 -7.15 -6.98
C PRO A 151 2.83 -7.02 -7.40
N ASP A 152 3.50 -8.15 -7.59
CA ASP A 152 4.94 -8.20 -7.88
C ASP A 152 5.26 -8.06 -9.37
N ASN A 153 6.54 -7.79 -9.68
CA ASN A 153 7.09 -7.67 -11.03
C ASN A 153 6.46 -6.52 -11.84
N VAL A 154 6.08 -5.44 -11.17
CA VAL A 154 5.40 -4.26 -11.74
C VAL A 154 6.37 -3.19 -12.29
N ASP A 155 7.57 -3.60 -12.66
CA ASP A 155 8.69 -2.78 -13.14
C ASP A 155 9.27 -3.31 -14.47
N GLY A 156 8.48 -4.09 -15.22
CA GLY A 156 8.91 -4.75 -16.46
C GLY A 156 9.47 -3.81 -17.54
N PHE A 157 9.13 -2.52 -17.55
CA PHE A 157 9.72 -1.56 -18.49
C PHE A 157 11.23 -1.33 -18.31
N ASP A 158 11.76 -1.61 -17.11
CA ASP A 158 13.20 -1.49 -16.81
C ASP A 158 13.93 -2.84 -16.94
N ASN A 159 13.23 -3.87 -17.43
CA ASN A 159 13.71 -5.24 -17.51
C ASN A 159 13.71 -5.79 -18.94
N ALA A 160 14.51 -6.83 -19.17
CA ALA A 160 14.55 -7.55 -20.45
C ALA A 160 13.36 -8.52 -20.58
N THR A 161 12.16 -7.99 -20.82
CA THR A 161 10.91 -8.78 -20.83
C THR A 161 10.69 -9.60 -22.10
N GLY A 162 11.41 -9.31 -23.18
CA GLY A 162 11.08 -9.81 -24.52
C GLY A 162 9.98 -9.04 -25.23
N PHE A 163 9.38 -8.06 -24.54
CA PHE A 163 8.43 -7.10 -25.12
C PHE A 163 9.06 -5.70 -25.12
N PRO A 164 8.75 -4.84 -26.09
CA PRO A 164 9.18 -3.46 -26.09
C PRO A 164 8.27 -2.63 -25.17
N LEU A 165 8.24 -2.94 -23.88
CA LEU A 165 7.45 -2.21 -22.89
C LEU A 165 8.07 -0.83 -22.66
N MET A 166 7.25 0.21 -22.79
CA MET A 166 7.65 1.58 -22.45
C MET A 166 7.29 1.88 -21.00
N ALA A 167 7.94 2.88 -20.41
CA ALA A 167 7.57 3.41 -19.10
C ALA A 167 6.07 3.80 -19.03
N SER A 168 5.49 4.33 -20.13
CA SER A 168 4.05 4.65 -20.18
C SER A 168 3.13 3.42 -20.18
N ASP A 169 3.60 2.28 -20.71
CA ASP A 169 2.85 1.02 -20.66
C ASP A 169 2.78 0.49 -19.22
N GLN A 170 3.92 0.52 -18.51
CA GLN A 170 3.98 0.14 -17.10
C GLN A 170 3.14 1.08 -16.23
N LEU A 171 3.28 2.39 -16.42
CA LEU A 171 2.52 3.39 -15.66
C LEU A 171 1.00 3.20 -15.83
N SER A 172 0.57 2.88 -17.06
CA SER A 172 -0.83 2.56 -17.37
C SER A 172 -1.30 1.26 -16.71
N TYR A 173 -0.42 0.27 -16.58
CA TYR A 173 -0.72 -0.99 -15.91
C TYR A 173 -0.79 -0.84 -14.39
N ASN A 174 0.19 -0.19 -13.77
CA ASN A 174 0.26 0.01 -12.33
C ASN A 174 -0.93 0.84 -11.82
N ARG A 175 -1.31 1.91 -12.54
CA ARG A 175 -2.53 2.67 -12.24
C ARG A 175 -3.81 1.86 -12.41
N PHE A 176 -3.84 0.95 -13.39
CA PHE A 176 -4.98 0.05 -13.57
C PHE A 176 -5.11 -0.93 -12.40
N LEU A 177 -4.01 -1.57 -11.97
CA LEU A 177 -4.02 -2.49 -10.83
C LEU A 177 -4.53 -1.79 -9.58
N ALA A 178 -3.98 -0.60 -9.27
CA ALA A 178 -4.41 0.20 -8.14
C ALA A 178 -5.89 0.58 -8.23
N ALA A 179 -6.35 1.09 -9.38
CA ALA A 179 -7.76 1.41 -9.56
C ALA A 179 -8.68 0.19 -9.36
N GLN A 180 -8.29 -1.00 -9.81
CA GLN A 180 -9.08 -2.22 -9.63
C GLN A 180 -9.08 -2.71 -8.18
N ALA A 181 -7.91 -2.78 -7.52
CA ALA A 181 -7.81 -3.05 -6.09
C ALA A 181 -8.68 -2.06 -5.31
N HIS A 182 -8.68 -0.80 -5.77
CA HIS A 182 -9.42 0.26 -5.14
C HIS A 182 -10.93 0.09 -5.17
N THR A 183 -11.47 -0.41 -6.28
CA THR A 183 -12.91 -0.75 -6.39
C THR A 183 -13.33 -1.94 -5.52
N LEU A 184 -12.37 -2.72 -5.03
CA LEU A 184 -12.57 -3.91 -4.20
C LEU A 184 -12.26 -3.65 -2.72
N ASP A 185 -12.01 -2.39 -2.34
CA ASP A 185 -11.63 -1.96 -0.98
C ASP A 185 -10.30 -2.56 -0.46
N LEU A 186 -9.42 -2.97 -1.38
CA LEU A 186 -8.08 -3.51 -1.06
C LEU A 186 -7.03 -2.39 -1.07
N ALA A 187 -6.17 -2.33 -0.06
CA ALA A 187 -4.92 -1.59 -0.14
C ALA A 187 -4.02 -2.16 -1.24
N ILE A 188 -3.13 -1.36 -1.82
CA ILE A 188 -2.16 -1.84 -2.82
C ILE A 188 -0.76 -1.26 -2.59
N GLY A 189 0.22 -2.15 -2.57
CA GLY A 189 1.65 -1.83 -2.48
C GLY A 189 2.28 -1.65 -3.85
N LEU A 190 3.13 -0.62 -4.02
CA LEU A 190 4.02 -0.54 -5.19
C LEU A 190 5.29 -1.33 -4.88
N LYS A 191 5.53 -2.41 -5.65
CA LYS A 191 6.70 -3.27 -5.50
C LYS A 191 7.85 -2.77 -6.39
N ASN A 192 8.97 -2.40 -5.78
CA ASN A 192 10.17 -1.89 -6.44
C ASN A 192 9.89 -0.63 -7.31
N ASP A 193 9.66 -0.75 -8.63
CA ASP A 193 9.34 0.34 -9.61
C ASP A 193 9.78 1.77 -9.21
N LEU A 194 11.04 1.89 -8.80
CA LEU A 194 11.57 3.12 -8.19
C LEU A 194 11.52 4.29 -9.17
N GLY A 195 11.70 4.00 -10.46
CA GLY A 195 11.71 4.99 -11.54
C GLY A 195 10.38 5.67 -11.80
N GLN A 196 9.27 5.21 -11.21
CA GLN A 196 7.94 5.78 -11.41
C GLN A 196 7.24 6.26 -10.12
N ILE A 197 7.94 6.24 -8.98
CA ILE A 197 7.36 6.62 -7.67
C ILE A 197 6.71 8.00 -7.71
N GLU A 198 7.36 9.02 -8.26
CA GLU A 198 6.80 10.37 -8.35
C GLU A 198 5.46 10.43 -9.12
N GLN A 199 5.23 9.50 -10.06
CA GLN A 199 3.98 9.41 -10.82
C GLN A 199 2.92 8.50 -10.17
N LEU A 200 3.31 7.71 -9.17
CA LEU A 200 2.52 6.62 -8.59
C LEU A 200 2.25 6.77 -7.09
N VAL A 201 3.00 7.61 -6.37
CA VAL A 201 2.88 7.78 -4.92
C VAL A 201 1.46 8.15 -4.48
N ASP A 202 0.74 8.96 -5.26
CA ASP A 202 -0.66 9.32 -4.96
C ASP A 202 -1.67 8.21 -5.28
N THR A 203 -1.25 7.19 -6.03
CA THR A 203 -2.10 6.09 -6.51
C THR A 203 -2.01 4.84 -5.63
N PHE A 204 -0.84 4.58 -5.05
CA PHE A 204 -0.59 3.41 -4.20
C PHE A 204 -0.70 3.75 -2.71
N ASP A 205 -1.01 2.77 -1.87
CA ASP A 205 -1.27 2.99 -0.43
C ASP A 205 -0.01 2.81 0.43
N PHE A 206 0.97 2.05 -0.07
CA PHE A 206 2.28 1.81 0.53
C PHE A 206 3.29 1.36 -0.55
N ALA A 207 4.54 1.17 -0.15
CA ALA A 207 5.58 0.57 -1.00
C ALA A 207 6.13 -0.70 -0.35
N VAL A 208 6.49 -1.67 -1.19
CA VAL A 208 7.31 -2.82 -0.83
C VAL A 208 8.58 -2.73 -1.67
N ASN A 209 9.74 -2.81 -1.02
CA ASN A 209 11.01 -2.69 -1.72
C ASN A 209 11.98 -3.78 -1.27
N GLU A 210 12.79 -4.26 -2.21
CA GLU A 210 13.91 -5.14 -1.92
C GLU A 210 15.23 -4.39 -2.11
N GLU A 211 16.12 -4.52 -1.13
CA GLU A 211 17.54 -4.20 -1.24
C GLU A 211 17.90 -2.72 -1.51
N CYS A 212 17.06 -1.75 -1.10
CA CYS A 212 17.39 -0.35 -1.33
C CYS A 212 18.67 0.07 -0.58
N PHE A 213 19.01 -0.58 0.54
CA PHE A 213 20.25 -0.27 1.26
C PHE A 213 21.46 -0.86 0.56
N GLU A 214 21.37 -2.10 0.06
CA GLU A 214 22.43 -2.74 -0.73
C GLU A 214 22.74 -1.93 -2.00
N TYR A 215 21.71 -1.46 -2.70
CA TYR A 215 21.88 -0.71 -3.96
C TYR A 215 22.03 0.81 -3.79
N ASN A 216 21.88 1.33 -2.57
CA ASN A 216 21.91 2.76 -2.26
C ASN A 216 20.82 3.55 -3.02
N GLU A 217 19.59 3.04 -2.98
CA GLU A 217 18.42 3.55 -3.72
C GLU A 217 17.27 3.99 -2.81
N CYS A 218 17.43 3.90 -1.48
CA CYS A 218 16.36 4.20 -0.51
C CYS A 218 15.82 5.63 -0.61
N ASP A 219 16.61 6.58 -1.13
CA ASP A 219 16.17 7.96 -1.33
C ASP A 219 14.96 8.06 -2.27
N SER A 220 14.84 7.15 -3.25
CA SER A 220 13.73 7.10 -4.20
C SER A 220 12.38 6.79 -3.53
N LEU A 221 12.39 6.15 -2.36
CA LEU A 221 11.19 5.73 -1.62
C LEU A 221 10.69 6.79 -0.63
N LYS A 222 11.48 7.84 -0.35
CA LYS A 222 11.10 8.94 0.55
C LYS A 222 9.76 9.61 0.22
N PRO A 223 9.32 9.73 -1.04
CA PRO A 223 7.99 10.28 -1.35
C PRO A 223 6.85 9.54 -0.64
N PHE A 224 6.92 8.21 -0.46
CA PHE A 224 5.91 7.46 0.30
C PHE A 224 5.87 7.90 1.76
N ILE A 225 7.02 7.99 2.42
CA ILE A 225 7.11 8.46 3.81
C ILE A 225 6.61 9.89 3.95
N GLN A 226 6.95 10.78 3.01
CA GLN A 226 6.48 12.17 2.99
C GLN A 226 4.95 12.27 2.81
N ALA A 227 4.37 11.34 2.06
CA ALA A 227 2.92 11.18 1.90
C ALA A 227 2.25 10.47 3.09
N GLY A 228 3.00 10.07 4.13
CA GLY A 228 2.47 9.37 5.29
C GLY A 228 2.13 7.90 5.03
N LYS A 229 2.83 7.25 4.09
CA LYS A 229 2.61 5.87 3.65
C LYS A 229 3.79 4.99 4.03
N ALA A 230 3.52 3.75 4.45
CA ALA A 230 4.58 2.81 4.81
C ALA A 230 5.51 2.48 3.63
N VAL A 231 6.77 2.22 3.97
CA VAL A 231 7.75 1.56 3.10
C VAL A 231 8.19 0.30 3.82
N LEU A 232 7.79 -0.84 3.29
CA LEU A 232 8.14 -2.17 3.76
C LEU A 232 9.39 -2.61 2.98
N ASN A 233 10.55 -2.70 3.64
CA ASN A 233 11.82 -2.99 2.96
C ASN A 233 12.40 -4.34 3.39
N ALA A 234 12.90 -5.14 2.45
CA ALA A 234 13.60 -6.39 2.73
C ALA A 234 15.06 -6.33 2.27
N GLU A 235 15.96 -6.97 3.01
CA GLU A 235 17.40 -7.04 2.70
C GLU A 235 17.91 -8.48 2.82
N TYR A 236 18.72 -8.93 1.85
CA TYR A 236 19.11 -10.35 1.70
C TYR A 236 20.62 -10.60 1.83
N SER A 237 21.40 -9.56 2.16
CA SER A 237 22.86 -9.66 2.19
C SER A 237 23.33 -10.68 3.23
N ALA A 238 24.10 -11.69 2.80
CA ALA A 238 24.66 -12.72 3.68
C ALA A 238 25.56 -12.14 4.80
N TYR A 239 26.11 -10.94 4.58
CA TYR A 239 26.83 -10.18 5.61
C TYR A 239 25.92 -9.85 6.79
N LEU A 240 24.68 -9.43 6.52
CA LEU A 240 23.70 -9.06 7.55
C LEU A 240 23.22 -10.26 8.36
N TYR A 241 23.30 -11.48 7.84
CA TYR A 241 22.93 -12.68 8.60
C TYR A 241 23.91 -12.95 9.76
N THR A 242 25.19 -12.62 9.56
CA THR A 242 26.26 -12.96 10.52
C THR A 242 26.80 -11.77 11.31
N SER A 243 26.61 -10.53 10.81
CA SER A 243 27.18 -9.32 11.42
C SER A 243 26.16 -8.54 12.25
N GLU A 244 26.23 -8.65 13.58
CA GLU A 244 25.43 -7.82 14.50
C GLU A 244 25.70 -6.32 14.31
N TYR A 245 26.96 -5.94 14.07
CA TYR A 245 27.32 -4.56 13.77
C TYR A 245 26.65 -4.07 12.48
N GLY A 246 26.69 -4.89 11.42
CA GLY A 246 26.05 -4.59 10.14
C GLY A 246 24.55 -4.37 10.29
N ARG A 247 23.87 -5.28 10.98
CA ARG A 247 22.45 -5.15 11.30
C ARG A 247 22.15 -3.88 12.10
N THR A 248 22.97 -3.58 13.11
CA THR A 248 22.79 -2.36 13.93
C THR A 248 22.89 -1.09 13.08
N GLN A 249 23.86 -1.02 12.16
CA GLN A 249 23.99 0.14 11.28
C GLN A 249 22.79 0.27 10.34
N LEU A 250 22.36 -0.83 9.72
CA LEU A 250 21.22 -0.85 8.84
C LEU A 250 19.93 -0.44 9.57
N CYS A 251 19.66 -1.02 10.75
CA CYS A 251 18.48 -0.67 11.53
C CYS A 251 18.47 0.78 12.00
N ASN A 252 19.63 1.38 12.31
CA ASN A 252 19.69 2.80 12.64
C ASN A 252 19.28 3.66 11.43
N GLN A 253 19.78 3.34 10.23
CA GLN A 253 19.42 4.07 9.01
C GLN A 253 17.95 3.87 8.63
N ALA A 254 17.44 2.63 8.73
CA ALA A 254 16.02 2.33 8.48
C ALA A 254 15.08 3.15 9.39
N ARG A 255 15.40 3.24 10.69
CA ARG A 255 14.62 4.05 11.64
C ARG A 255 14.70 5.55 11.36
N GLU A 256 15.86 6.06 10.95
CA GLU A 256 15.99 7.46 10.52
C GLU A 256 15.12 7.77 9.29
N LEU A 257 14.99 6.81 8.37
CA LEU A 257 14.13 6.90 7.19
C LEU A 257 12.64 6.58 7.48
N ARG A 258 12.34 6.02 8.66
CA ARG A 258 11.03 5.46 9.04
C ARG A 258 10.57 4.30 8.14
N PHE A 259 11.51 3.54 7.60
CA PHE A 259 11.22 2.31 6.85
C PHE A 259 11.02 1.16 7.83
N SER A 260 10.09 0.28 7.51
CA SER A 260 9.89 -0.98 8.22
C SER A 260 10.76 -2.02 7.55
N THR A 261 11.94 -2.31 8.11
CA THR A 261 12.94 -3.14 7.41
C THR A 261 13.08 -4.53 8.02
N LEU A 262 13.03 -5.55 7.17
CA LEU A 262 13.34 -6.93 7.51
C LEU A 262 14.66 -7.36 6.84
N ILE A 263 15.39 -8.24 7.52
CA ILE A 263 16.49 -9.00 6.95
C ILE A 263 16.04 -10.45 6.89
N LEU A 264 15.92 -10.98 5.69
CA LEU A 264 15.29 -12.27 5.38
C LEU A 264 16.20 -13.08 4.46
N PRO A 265 16.01 -14.39 4.31
CA PRO A 265 16.52 -15.14 3.16
C PRO A 265 15.73 -14.78 1.89
N LEU A 266 16.39 -14.85 0.73
CA LEU A 266 15.74 -14.63 -0.58
C LEU A 266 14.57 -15.61 -0.83
N ASP A 267 14.63 -16.80 -0.24
CA ASP A 267 13.57 -17.82 -0.37
C ASP A 267 12.28 -17.45 0.37
N LEU A 268 12.29 -16.41 1.22
CA LEU A 268 11.14 -15.92 2.00
C LEU A 268 10.39 -17.05 2.73
N ASP A 269 11.16 -17.94 3.38
CA ASP A 269 10.70 -19.20 3.96
C ASP A 269 10.75 -19.24 5.51
N ASP A 270 10.99 -18.08 6.13
CA ASP A 270 11.17 -17.90 7.57
C ASP A 270 12.33 -18.69 8.20
N SER A 271 13.30 -19.15 7.40
CA SER A 271 14.51 -19.80 7.94
C SER A 271 15.41 -18.84 8.73
N LEU A 272 15.25 -17.53 8.51
CA LEU A 272 15.91 -16.45 9.24
C LEU A 272 15.05 -15.19 9.19
N ARG A 273 14.96 -14.47 10.33
CA ARG A 273 14.34 -13.15 10.39
C ARG A 273 15.06 -12.25 11.38
N PHE A 274 15.42 -11.05 10.94
CA PHE A 274 15.70 -9.93 11.84
C PHE A 274 14.85 -8.73 11.45
N ASP A 275 14.29 -8.05 12.42
CA ASP A 275 13.54 -6.81 12.23
C ASP A 275 14.31 -5.58 12.73
N CYS A 276 14.11 -4.48 12.00
CA CYS A 276 14.51 -3.13 12.34
C CYS A 276 13.26 -2.29 12.60
#